data_AF-A0A8T7BKU7-F1
#
_entry.id   AF-A0A8T7BKU7-F1
#
_cell.length_a   1.000
_cell.length_b   1.000
_cell.length_c   1.000
_cell.angle_alpha   90.00
_cell.angle_beta   90.00
_cell.angle_gamma   90.00
#
_symmetry.space_group_name_H-M   'P 1'
#
loop_
_entity.id
_entity.type
_entity.pdbx_description
1 polymer ?
#
loop_
_entity_poly.entity_id
_entity_poly.type
_entity_poly.pdbx_seq_one_letter_code
_entity_poly.pdbx_strand_id
1 'polypeptide(L)'
;GTTAGDVQSDRIAAAKTLQQQYGGVIVLKGPGTIIASSGNLRICKEGNPGMATGGMGDVLTGIITGLVAQGHSLADAATVGVCLHARAGDLSAKADGERGMMATDLLPFVRELVNPEQ
;
A
#
# COMPACT_ATOMS: atom_id res chain seq x y z
N GLY A 1 9.61 -3.46 -23.59
CA GLY A 1 8.59 -2.90 -22.69
C GLY A 1 7.71 -4.03 -22.22
N THR A 2 7.16 -3.94 -21.02
CA THR A 2 6.31 -4.98 -20.41
C THR A 2 4.86 -4.47 -20.42
N THR A 3 3.90 -5.30 -20.81
CA THR A 3 2.48 -4.90 -20.81
C THR A 3 1.87 -5.04 -19.42
N ALA A 4 0.70 -4.44 -19.19
CA ALA A 4 -0.04 -4.67 -17.96
C ALA A 4 -0.40 -6.16 -17.78
N GLY A 5 -0.74 -6.86 -18.87
CA GLY A 5 -1.04 -8.30 -18.85
C GLY A 5 0.15 -9.15 -18.37
N ASP A 6 1.35 -8.82 -18.85
CA ASP A 6 2.59 -9.50 -18.43
C ASP A 6 2.89 -9.26 -16.95
N VAL A 7 2.61 -8.06 -16.41
CA VAL A 7 2.78 -7.78 -14.98
C VAL A 7 1.75 -8.57 -14.16
N GLN A 8 0.50 -8.65 -14.61
CA GLN A 8 -0.56 -9.34 -13.87
C GLN A 8 -0.40 -10.87 -13.87
N SER A 9 0.20 -11.46 -14.90
CA SER A 9 0.43 -12.91 -14.97
C SER A 9 1.43 -13.41 -13.92
N ASP A 10 2.44 -12.60 -13.58
CA ASP A 10 3.35 -12.87 -12.45
C ASP A 10 3.85 -11.57 -11.78
N ARG A 11 3.02 -11.06 -10.87
CA ARG A 11 3.31 -9.83 -10.12
C ARG A 11 4.50 -9.96 -9.18
N ILE A 12 4.75 -11.17 -8.66
CA ILE A 12 5.87 -11.43 -7.75
C ILE A 12 7.18 -11.33 -8.53
N ALA A 13 7.27 -11.98 -9.69
CA ALA A 13 8.43 -11.88 -10.56
C ALA A 13 8.63 -10.43 -11.03
N ALA A 14 7.56 -9.73 -11.44
CA ALA A 14 7.66 -8.33 -11.85
C ALA A 14 8.25 -7.43 -10.75
N ALA A 15 7.76 -7.54 -9.51
CA ALA A 15 8.26 -6.75 -8.39
C ALA A 15 9.73 -7.09 -8.05
N LYS A 16 10.11 -8.37 -8.08
CA LYS A 16 11.50 -8.81 -7.87
C LYS A 16 12.44 -8.29 -8.95
N THR A 17 12.05 -8.38 -10.22
CA THR A 17 12.85 -7.85 -11.35
C THR A 17 13.09 -6.36 -11.21
N LEU A 18 12.05 -5.58 -10.85
CA LEU A 18 12.20 -4.15 -10.58
C LEU A 18 13.14 -3.88 -9.40
N GLN A 19 13.02 -4.64 -8.32
CA GLN A 19 13.87 -4.48 -7.14
C GLN A 19 15.34 -4.81 -7.46
N GLN A 20 15.59 -5.84 -8.27
CA GLN A 20 16.94 -6.22 -8.69
C GLN A 20 17.55 -5.18 -9.65
N GLN A 21 16.74 -4.63 -10.56
CA GLN A 21 17.19 -3.67 -11.55
C GLN A 21 17.49 -2.29 -10.97
N TYR A 22 16.64 -1.81 -10.06
CA TYR A 22 16.70 -0.43 -9.56
C TYR A 22 17.11 -0.32 -8.08
N GLY A 23 17.16 -1.44 -7.35
CA GLY A 23 17.37 -1.43 -5.91
C GLY A 23 16.17 -0.88 -5.14
N GLY A 24 16.41 -0.44 -3.90
CA GLY A 24 15.39 0.17 -3.05
C GLY A 24 14.25 -0.77 -2.65
N VAL A 25 13.07 -0.19 -2.44
CA VAL A 25 11.83 -0.88 -2.05
C VAL A 25 10.77 -0.63 -3.11
N ILE A 26 10.22 -1.71 -3.66
CA ILE A 26 9.17 -1.69 -4.68
C ILE A 26 7.83 -1.99 -4.03
N VAL A 27 6.87 -1.08 -4.19
CA VAL A 27 5.47 -1.28 -3.79
C VAL A 27 4.61 -1.45 -5.04
N LEU A 28 4.30 -2.69 -5.40
CA LEU A 28 3.46 -3.03 -6.55
C LEU A 28 1.99 -3.14 -6.12
N LYS A 29 1.28 -2.01 -6.24
CA LYS A 29 -0.15 -1.87 -5.90
C LYS A 29 -1.04 -2.79 -6.72
N GLY A 30 -2.15 -3.21 -6.12
CA GLY A 30 -3.17 -4.10 -6.67
C GLY A 30 -3.70 -5.07 -5.60
N PRO A 31 -4.66 -5.95 -5.92
CA PRO A 31 -5.19 -6.93 -4.98
C PRO A 31 -4.07 -7.82 -4.42
N GLY A 32 -3.79 -7.80 -3.12
CA GLY A 32 -2.54 -8.37 -2.63
C GLY A 32 -1.35 -7.49 -3.01
N THR A 33 -1.21 -6.32 -2.37
CA THR A 33 -0.10 -5.40 -2.68
C THR A 33 1.22 -6.05 -2.30
N ILE A 34 2.19 -6.04 -3.23
CA ILE A 34 3.50 -6.67 -3.03
C ILE A 34 4.51 -5.60 -2.62
N ILE A 35 5.25 -5.85 -1.54
CA ILE A 35 6.39 -5.05 -1.10
C ILE A 35 7.65 -5.89 -1.28
N ALA A 36 8.51 -5.53 -2.23
CA ALA A 36 9.78 -6.18 -2.47
C ALA A 36 10.94 -5.26 -2.06
N SER A 37 11.89 -5.80 -1.30
CA SER A 37 13.12 -5.12 -0.88
C SER A 37 14.29 -6.11 -0.96
N SER A 38 15.52 -5.66 -0.64
CA SER A 38 16.69 -6.55 -0.70
C SER A 38 16.51 -7.73 0.27
N GLY A 39 16.35 -8.93 -0.28
CA GLY A 39 16.20 -10.17 0.48
C GLY A 39 14.81 -10.44 1.07
N ASN A 40 13.85 -9.52 0.97
CA ASN A 40 12.52 -9.68 1.57
C ASN A 40 11.40 -9.39 0.58
N LEU A 41 10.36 -10.22 0.62
CA LEU A 41 9.11 -10.02 -0.11
C LEU A 41 7.93 -10.20 0.84
N ARG A 42 7.04 -9.21 0.88
CA ARG A 42 5.85 -9.19 1.72
C ARG A 42 4.62 -8.95 0.84
N ILE A 43 3.48 -9.50 1.25
CA ILE A 43 2.21 -9.33 0.53
C ILE A 43 1.16 -8.87 1.54
N CYS A 44 0.59 -7.69 1.32
CA CYS A 44 -0.55 -7.19 2.07
C CYS A 44 -1.83 -7.70 1.43
N LYS A 45 -2.57 -8.56 2.14
CA LYS A 45 -3.83 -9.17 1.67
C LYS A 45 -5.06 -8.30 1.97
N GLU A 46 -4.90 -7.27 2.79
CA GLU A 46 -5.95 -6.32 3.15
C GLU A 46 -6.21 -5.31 2.03
N GLY A 47 -7.31 -4.60 2.15
CA GLY A 47 -7.83 -3.66 1.17
C GLY A 47 -8.98 -4.25 0.35
N ASN A 48 -9.74 -3.36 -0.27
CA ASN A 48 -10.98 -3.70 -0.98
C ASN A 48 -11.10 -2.97 -2.33
N PRO A 49 -12.01 -3.41 -3.22
CA PRO A 49 -12.20 -2.80 -4.55
C PRO A 49 -12.57 -1.31 -4.53
N GLY A 50 -13.20 -0.80 -3.46
CA GLY A 50 -13.54 0.62 -3.30
C GLY A 50 -12.32 1.54 -3.31
N MET A 51 -11.14 0.99 -3.02
CA MET A 51 -9.87 1.73 -3.02
C MET A 51 -9.33 2.00 -4.44
N ALA A 52 -10.01 1.58 -5.50
CA ALA A 52 -9.63 1.85 -6.89
C ALA A 52 -10.04 3.27 -7.34
N THR A 53 -9.84 4.28 -6.49
CA THR A 53 -10.21 5.69 -6.72
C THR A 53 -8.98 6.59 -6.86
N GLY A 54 -9.14 7.70 -7.59
CA GLY A 54 -8.11 8.73 -7.71
C GLY A 54 -7.66 9.27 -6.35
N GLY A 55 -6.37 9.57 -6.20
CA GLY A 55 -5.78 10.08 -4.95
C GLY A 55 -5.34 9.00 -3.95
N MET A 56 -5.79 7.75 -4.06
CA MET A 56 -5.39 6.67 -3.14
C MET A 56 -3.88 6.41 -3.15
N GLY A 57 -3.24 6.55 -4.31
CA GLY A 57 -1.78 6.49 -4.42
C GLY A 57 -1.07 7.62 -3.67
N ASP A 58 -1.66 8.81 -3.63
CA ASP A 58 -1.08 9.98 -2.97
C ASP A 58 -1.19 9.85 -1.45
N VAL A 59 -2.33 9.34 -0.96
CA VAL A 59 -2.52 9.00 0.46
C VAL A 59 -1.51 7.94 0.91
N LEU A 60 -1.38 6.84 0.16
CA LEU A 60 -0.37 5.82 0.46
C LEU A 60 1.05 6.41 0.49
N THR A 61 1.38 7.28 -0.48
CA THR A 61 2.69 7.93 -0.55
C THR A 61 2.92 8.80 0.68
N GLY A 62 1.94 9.62 1.08
CA GLY A 62 2.02 10.47 2.27
C GLY A 62 2.21 9.67 3.56
N ILE A 63 1.53 8.53 3.70
CA ILE A 63 1.71 7.63 4.85
C ILE A 63 3.14 7.10 4.89
N ILE A 64 3.63 6.55 3.77
CA ILE A 64 4.98 5.96 3.70
C ILE A 64 6.05 7.02 3.96
N THR A 65 5.96 8.18 3.32
CA THR A 65 6.96 9.25 3.50
C THR A 65 6.90 9.85 4.90
N GLY A 66 5.71 9.95 5.51
CA GLY A 66 5.56 10.34 6.91
C GLY A 66 6.26 9.37 7.87
N LEU A 67 6.19 8.06 7.62
CA LEU A 67 6.94 7.05 8.40
C LEU A 67 8.45 7.16 8.16
N VAL A 68 8.89 7.38 6.92
CA VAL A 68 10.32 7.61 6.62
C VAL A 68 10.84 8.85 7.33
N ALA A 69 10.08 9.95 7.35
CA ALA A 69 10.44 11.18 8.05
C ALA A 69 10.55 11.00 9.57
N GLN A 70 9.88 9.99 10.14
CA GLN A 70 9.99 9.61 11.55
C GLN A 70 11.21 8.69 11.83
N GLY A 71 12.01 8.35 10.82
CA GLY A 71 13.24 7.56 10.97
C GLY A 71 13.07 6.06 10.75
N HIS A 72 11.91 5.60 10.28
CA HIS A 72 11.73 4.19 9.91
C HIS A 72 12.56 3.83 8.67
N SER A 73 13.03 2.58 8.61
CA SER A 73 13.68 2.04 7.41
C SER A 73 12.72 2.08 6.22
N LEU A 74 13.23 2.21 4.99
CA LEU A 74 12.38 2.22 3.79
C LEU A 74 11.49 0.98 3.68
N ALA A 75 12.03 -0.19 4.07
CA ALA A 75 11.31 -1.45 4.00
C ALA A 75 10.17 -1.51 5.03
N ASP A 76 10.42 -1.04 6.26
CA ASP A 76 9.42 -1.03 7.32
C ASP A 76 8.38 0.05 7.07
N ALA A 77 8.78 1.26 6.67
CA ALA A 77 7.87 2.33 6.29
C ALA A 77 6.92 1.91 5.14
N ALA A 78 7.45 1.25 4.11
CA ALA A 78 6.62 0.72 3.03
C ALA A 78 5.67 -0.39 3.50
N THR A 79 6.16 -1.32 4.34
CA THR A 79 5.35 -2.44 4.83
C THR A 79 4.22 -1.97 5.74
N VAL A 80 4.56 -1.16 6.74
CA VAL A 80 3.59 -0.60 7.70
C VAL A 80 2.65 0.36 6.99
N GLY A 81 3.17 1.23 6.11
CA GLY A 81 2.35 2.19 5.38
C GLY A 81 1.33 1.54 4.45
N VAL A 82 1.71 0.46 3.74
CA VAL A 82 0.76 -0.32 2.93
C VAL A 82 -0.29 -0.98 3.81
N CYS A 83 0.11 -1.57 4.94
CA CYS A 83 -0.82 -2.21 5.88
C CYS A 83 -1.82 -1.19 6.45
N LEU A 84 -1.34 -0.05 6.96
CA LEU A 84 -2.18 1.04 7.48
C LEU A 84 -3.16 1.55 6.44
N HIS A 85 -2.68 1.80 5.21
CA HIS A 85 -3.51 2.27 4.12
C HIS A 85 -4.61 1.26 3.75
N ALA A 86 -4.25 -0.02 3.62
CA ALA A 86 -5.19 -1.09 3.30
C ALA A 86 -6.23 -1.28 4.41
N ARG A 87 -5.79 -1.31 5.67
CA ARG A 87 -6.65 -1.44 6.85
C ARG A 87 -7.62 -0.26 6.98
N ALA A 88 -7.15 0.96 6.76
CA ALA A 88 -7.99 2.15 6.76
C ALA A 88 -9.06 2.08 5.67
N GLY A 89 -8.72 1.56 4.49
CA GLY A 89 -9.67 1.32 3.42
C GLY A 89 -10.74 0.30 3.80
N ASP A 90 -10.36 -0.79 4.47
CA ASP A 90 -11.33 -1.81 4.92
C ASP A 90 -12.25 -1.31 6.03
N LEU A 91 -11.73 -0.48 6.95
CA LEU A 91 -12.55 0.18 7.97
C LEU A 91 -13.52 1.19 7.34
N SER A 92 -13.07 1.98 6.37
CA SER A 92 -13.93 2.90 5.60
C SER A 92 -15.03 2.15 4.86
N ALA A 93 -14.70 1.05 4.17
CA ALA A 93 -15.68 0.21 3.50
C ALA A 93 -16.70 -0.40 4.47
N LYS A 94 -16.26 -0.79 5.68
CA LYS A 94 -17.15 -1.31 6.71
C LYS A 94 -18.10 -0.24 7.25
N ALA A 95 -17.67 1.01 7.34
CA ALA A 95 -18.47 2.11 7.85
C ALA A 95 -19.51 2.60 6.82
N ASP A 96 -19.08 2.89 5.60
CA ASP A 96 -19.87 3.64 4.62
C ASP A 96 -20.07 2.90 3.28
N GLY A 97 -19.47 1.72 3.13
CA GLY A 97 -19.50 0.91 1.90
C GLY A 97 -18.34 1.21 0.94
N GLU A 98 -18.18 0.35 -0.07
CA GLU A 98 -17.09 0.46 -1.05
C GLU A 98 -17.39 1.45 -2.20
N ARG A 99 -18.66 1.60 -2.56
CA ARG A 99 -19.07 2.39 -3.73
C ARG A 99 -19.05 3.88 -3.39
N GLY A 100 -18.24 4.65 -4.12
CA GLY A 100 -18.11 6.08 -3.92
C GLY A 100 -17.01 6.49 -2.94
N MET A 101 -16.23 5.53 -2.43
CA MET A 101 -15.09 5.78 -1.55
C MET A 101 -14.10 6.74 -2.20
N MET A 102 -13.79 7.83 -1.49
CA MET A 102 -12.77 8.81 -1.84
C MET A 102 -11.50 8.56 -1.04
N ALA A 103 -10.35 9.00 -1.57
CA ALA A 103 -9.07 8.85 -0.88
C ALA A 103 -9.05 9.53 0.50
N THR A 104 -9.76 10.65 0.66
CA THR A 104 -9.86 11.38 1.92
C THR A 104 -10.66 10.64 2.99
N ASP A 105 -11.51 9.69 2.61
CA ASP A 105 -12.34 8.92 3.55
C ASP A 105 -11.49 7.98 4.41
N LEU A 106 -10.27 7.67 3.97
CA LEU A 106 -9.31 6.89 4.77
C LEU A 106 -8.71 7.70 5.92
N LEU A 107 -8.65 9.03 5.83
CA LEU A 107 -7.87 9.85 6.78
C LEU A 107 -8.32 9.71 8.25
N PRO A 108 -9.62 9.64 8.58
CA PRO A 108 -10.07 9.37 9.94
C PRO A 108 -9.59 8.00 10.46
N PHE A 109 -9.66 6.96 9.64
CA PHE A 109 -9.26 5.60 10.02
C PHE A 109 -7.74 5.45 10.09
N VAL A 110 -6.98 6.13 9.23
CA VAL A 110 -5.52 6.22 9.36
C VAL A 110 -5.16 6.85 10.70
N ARG A 111 -5.82 7.95 11.09
CA ARG A 111 -5.61 8.59 12.39
C ARG A 111 -5.93 7.66 13.55
N GLU A 112 -7.03 6.91 13.47
CA GLU A 112 -7.41 5.92 14.48
C GLU A 112 -6.32 4.87 14.65
N LEU A 113 -5.87 4.25 13.54
CA LEU A 113 -4.92 3.14 13.56
C LEU A 113 -3.51 3.50 14.03
N VAL A 114 -3.08 4.76 13.90
CA VAL A 114 -1.74 5.19 14.32
C VAL A 114 -1.69 5.69 15.77
N ASN A 115 -2.84 5.93 16.40
CA ASN A 115 -2.89 6.28 17.82
C ASN A 115 -2.86 5.00 18.66
N PRO A 116 -2.20 5.02 19.83
CA PRO A 116 -2.25 3.89 20.75
C PRO A 116 -3.70 3.63 21.19
N GLU A 117 -4.03 2.35 21.42
CA GLU A 117 -5.28 1.96 22.07
C GLU A 117 -5.39 2.71 23.41
N GLN A 118 -6.55 3.32 23.66
CA GLN A 118 -6.85 4.01 24.92
C GLN A 118 -7.15 3.02 26.04
#